data_AF-A0A4Y1X0S1-F1
#
_entry.id   AF-A0A4Y1X0S1-F1
#
_cell.length_a   1.000
_cell.length_b   1.000
_cell.length_c   1.000
_cell.angle_alpha   90.00
_cell.angle_beta   90.00
_cell.angle_gamma   90.00
#
_symmetry.space_group_name_H-M   'P 1'
#
loop_
_entity.id
_entity.type
_entity.pdbx_description
1 polymer ?
#
loop_
_entity_poly.entity_id
_entity_poly.type
_entity_poly.pdbx_seq_one_letter_code
_entity_poly.pdbx_strand_id
1 'polypeptide(L)'
;MVGIAAEYFSGMGIQNTQFIIARHRDREHPHLHILFNRVDNDGRTISDRNDRYRSERPCKELTVRHGLHFASGKENVKEHRLREPDKTKYEILHTLRDAVPRCRDWPELTAALRREGIATEFRMRGGTSAP
;
A
#
# COMPACT_ATOMS: atom_id res chain seq x y z
N MET A 1 8.41 -10.18 18.50
CA MET A 1 7.29 -10.37 17.57
C MET A 1 5.92 -10.38 18.28
N VAL A 2 5.68 -11.26 19.27
CA VAL A 2 4.39 -11.22 20.02
C VAL A 2 4.16 -9.88 20.75
N GLY A 3 5.20 -9.28 21.36
CA GLY A 3 5.10 -7.95 21.97
C GLY A 3 4.70 -6.85 20.97
N ILE A 4 5.34 -6.82 19.79
CA ILE A 4 5.00 -5.89 18.70
C ILE A 4 3.53 -6.05 18.27
N ALA A 5 3.03 -7.28 18.19
CA ALA A 5 1.63 -7.54 17.84
C ALA A 5 0.67 -7.06 18.94
N ALA A 6 1.01 -7.23 20.22
CA ALA A 6 0.22 -6.71 21.33
C ALA A 6 0.17 -5.16 21.34
N GLU A 7 1.30 -4.50 21.07
CA GLU A 7 1.34 -3.04 20.92
C GLU A 7 0.53 -2.57 19.71
N TYR A 8 0.55 -3.32 18.60
CA TYR A 8 -0.30 -3.04 17.43
C TYR A 8 -1.79 -3.13 17.78
N PHE A 9 -2.22 -4.19 18.47
CA PHE A 9 -3.60 -4.31 18.94
C PHE A 9 -4.03 -3.14 19.82
N SER A 10 -3.17 -2.74 20.77
CA SER A 10 -3.44 -1.57 21.61
C SER A 10 -3.54 -0.28 20.79
N GLY A 11 -2.65 -0.06 19.82
CA GLY A 11 -2.67 1.11 18.94
C GLY A 11 -3.90 1.16 18.02
N MET A 12 -4.45 0.00 17.68
CA MET A 12 -5.67 -0.15 16.89
C MET A 12 -6.96 -0.15 17.72
N GLY A 13 -6.87 -0.19 19.05
CA GLY A 13 -8.03 -0.34 19.93
C GLY A 13 -8.72 -1.71 19.79
N ILE A 14 -7.98 -2.74 19.37
CA ILE A 14 -8.46 -4.11 19.28
C ILE A 14 -8.24 -4.75 20.64
N GLN A 15 -9.30 -4.84 21.43
CA GLN A 15 -9.27 -5.30 22.82
C GLN A 15 -10.54 -6.11 23.10
N ASN A 16 -10.55 -6.82 24.23
CA ASN A 16 -11.70 -7.62 24.67
C ASN A 16 -12.20 -8.63 23.62
N THR A 17 -11.30 -9.20 22.82
CA THR A 17 -11.69 -10.13 21.76
C THR A 17 -10.71 -11.30 21.65
N GLN A 18 -11.18 -12.41 21.11
CA GLN A 18 -10.34 -13.56 20.83
C GLN A 18 -9.47 -13.29 19.60
N PHE A 19 -8.23 -13.79 19.62
CA PHE A 19 -7.32 -13.64 18.50
C PHE A 19 -6.37 -14.83 18.38
N ILE A 20 -5.81 -15.00 17.18
CA ILE A 20 -4.76 -15.95 16.85
C ILE A 20 -3.61 -15.18 16.18
N ILE A 21 -2.39 -15.44 16.63
CA ILE A 21 -1.17 -14.93 16.00
C ILE A 21 -0.37 -16.12 15.47
N ALA A 22 -0.17 -16.16 14.15
CA ALA A 22 0.69 -17.14 13.51
C ALA A 22 1.97 -16.45 13.01
N ARG A 23 3.13 -17.00 13.35
CA ARG A 23 4.43 -16.54 12.83
C ARG A 23 4.88 -17.46 11.72
N HIS A 24 5.15 -16.89 10.55
CA HIS A 24 5.73 -17.62 9.43
C HIS A 24 7.21 -17.26 9.22
N ARG A 25 7.97 -18.20 8.65
CA ARG A 25 9.39 -18.09 8.30
C ARG A 25 9.69 -18.63 6.89
N ASP A 26 8.65 -18.79 6.08
CA ASP A 26 8.66 -19.31 4.72
C ASP A 26 9.17 -18.30 3.67
N ARG A 27 9.46 -17.06 4.09
CA ARG A 27 10.01 -15.98 3.26
C ARG A 27 11.30 -15.45 3.85
N GLU A 28 12.00 -14.65 3.05
CA GLU A 28 13.27 -13.97 3.39
C GLU A 28 13.19 -13.19 4.72
N HIS A 29 12.02 -12.63 5.05
CA HIS A 29 11.77 -11.98 6.32
C HIS A 29 10.62 -12.67 7.06
N PRO A 30 10.76 -12.90 8.38
CA PRO A 30 9.67 -13.46 9.18
C PRO A 30 8.49 -12.48 9.18
N HIS A 31 7.28 -13.01 9.12
CA HIS A 31 6.05 -12.20 9.18
C HIS A 31 5.03 -12.84 10.13
N LEU A 32 4.08 -12.02 10.56
CA LEU A 32 2.99 -12.41 11.43
C LEU A 32 1.66 -12.30 10.69
N HIS A 33 0.82 -13.30 10.82
CA HIS A 33 -0.60 -13.19 10.56
C HIS A 33 -1.32 -13.01 11.89
N ILE A 34 -2.13 -11.96 11.96
CA ILE A 34 -2.96 -11.65 13.11
C ILE A 34 -4.40 -11.78 12.66
N LEU A 35 -5.14 -12.69 13.31
CA LEU A 35 -6.57 -12.86 13.11
C LEU A 35 -7.25 -12.55 14.44
N PHE A 36 -8.30 -11.75 14.43
CA PHE A 36 -9.08 -11.44 15.62
C PHE A 36 -10.56 -11.45 15.29
N ASN A 37 -11.40 -11.78 16.26
CA ASN A 37 -12.85 -11.69 16.11
C ASN A 37 -13.27 -10.22 16.23
N ARG A 38 -14.11 -9.73 15.30
CA ARG A 38 -14.63 -8.36 15.44
C ARG A 38 -15.80 -8.28 16.41
N VAL A 39 -16.47 -9.38 16.70
CA VAL A 39 -17.44 -9.45 17.79
C VAL A 39 -16.62 -9.70 19.05
N ASP A 40 -16.62 -8.72 19.94
CA ASP A 40 -15.91 -8.79 21.21
C ASP A 40 -16.60 -9.77 22.18
N ASN A 41 -16.00 -10.00 23.34
CA ASN A 41 -16.52 -10.95 24.33
C ASN A 41 -17.87 -10.49 24.94
N ASP A 42 -18.26 -9.23 24.78
CA ASP A 42 -19.53 -8.67 25.25
C ASP A 42 -20.59 -8.62 24.13
N GLY A 43 -20.29 -9.16 22.94
CA GLY A 43 -21.17 -9.17 21.78
C GLY A 43 -21.20 -7.85 21.00
N ARG A 44 -20.32 -6.90 21.29
CA ARG A 44 -20.22 -5.62 20.58
C ARG A 44 -19.27 -5.75 19.39
N THR A 45 -19.55 -5.00 18.33
CA THR A 45 -18.68 -4.99 17.15
C THR A 45 -17.55 -3.97 17.30
N ILE A 46 -16.32 -4.44 17.21
CA ILE A 46 -15.12 -3.62 17.02
C ILE A 46 -15.18 -3.03 15.61
N SER A 47 -15.16 -1.69 15.52
CA SER A 47 -15.26 -0.99 14.24
C SER A 47 -14.01 -1.21 13.38
N ASP A 48 -14.23 -1.54 12.11
CA ASP A 48 -13.23 -1.63 11.05
C ASP A 48 -13.09 -0.33 10.24
N ARG A 49 -13.81 0.72 10.66
CA ARG A 49 -13.93 1.97 9.91
C ARG A 49 -12.56 2.63 9.81
N ASN A 50 -12.13 2.85 8.58
CA ASN A 50 -10.87 3.49 8.25
C ASN A 50 -9.63 2.75 8.79
N ASP A 51 -9.71 1.43 9.05
CA ASP A 51 -8.57 0.67 9.61
C ASP A 51 -7.29 0.83 8.78
N ARG A 52 -7.41 0.89 7.45
CA ARG A 52 -6.29 1.17 6.56
C ARG A 52 -5.53 2.46 6.95
N TYR A 53 -6.27 3.52 7.26
CA TYR A 53 -5.70 4.81 7.63
C TYR A 53 -5.29 4.85 9.11
N ARG A 54 -6.10 4.27 9.99
CA ARG A 54 -5.85 4.21 11.43
C ARG A 54 -4.58 3.40 11.74
N SER A 55 -4.32 2.36 10.96
CA SER A 55 -3.16 1.47 11.10
C SER A 55 -1.83 2.14 10.73
N GLU A 56 -1.86 3.19 9.92
CA GLU A 56 -0.63 3.86 9.47
C GLU A 56 0.19 4.42 10.63
N ARG A 57 -0.46 5.10 11.58
CA ARG A 57 0.22 5.71 12.73
C ARG A 57 0.86 4.66 13.66
N PRO A 58 0.13 3.65 14.19
CA PRO A 58 0.72 2.57 14.97
C PRO A 58 1.84 1.82 14.22
N CYS A 59 1.67 1.55 12.93
CA CYS A 59 2.71 0.89 12.14
C CYS A 59 4.00 1.72 12.07
N LYS A 60 3.90 3.03 11.82
CA LYS A 60 5.08 3.91 11.81
C LYS A 60 5.74 3.98 13.18
N GLU A 61 4.97 4.17 14.25
CA GLU A 61 5.48 4.24 15.62
C GLU A 61 6.20 2.96 16.03
N LEU A 62 5.61 1.79 15.71
CA LEU A 62 6.23 0.49 15.97
C LEU A 62 7.49 0.28 15.14
N THR A 63 7.49 0.76 13.89
CA THR A 63 8.67 0.68 13.01
C THR A 63 9.84 1.45 13.61
N VAL A 64 9.62 2.69 14.08
CA VAL A 64 10.66 3.46 14.78
C VAL A 64 11.08 2.76 16.07
N ARG A 65 10.12 2.45 16.96
CA ARG A 65 10.38 1.94 18.31
C ARG A 65 11.18 0.63 18.31
N HIS A 66 10.88 -0.26 17.37
CA HIS A 66 11.50 -1.58 17.28
C HIS A 66 12.62 -1.65 16.25
N GLY A 67 13.04 -0.50 15.67
CA GLY A 67 14.12 -0.44 14.68
C GLY A 67 13.84 -1.28 13.42
N LEU A 68 12.58 -1.34 12.98
CA LEU A 68 12.18 -2.10 11.80
C LEU A 68 12.47 -1.33 10.51
N HIS A 69 12.45 -2.04 9.38
CA HIS A 69 12.69 -1.45 8.08
C HIS A 69 11.49 -0.62 7.59
N PHE A 70 11.73 0.64 7.25
CA PHE A 70 10.78 1.46 6.51
C PHE A 70 10.78 1.07 5.04
N ALA A 71 9.65 0.58 4.54
CA ALA A 71 9.50 0.30 3.12
C ALA A 71 9.74 1.59 2.30
N SER A 72 10.82 1.60 1.53
CA SER A 72 11.23 2.73 0.68
C SER A 72 10.47 2.69 -0.64
N GLY A 73 9.25 3.24 -0.65
CA GLY A 73 8.47 3.50 -1.86
C GLY A 73 8.26 2.28 -2.78
N LYS A 74 8.06 2.56 -4.08
CA LYS A 74 7.80 1.54 -5.13
C LYS A 74 9.08 1.01 -5.79
N GLU A 75 10.24 1.35 -5.26
CA GLU A 75 11.53 1.13 -5.95
C GLU A 75 12.04 -0.31 -5.81
N ASN A 76 11.65 -1.01 -4.74
CA ASN A 76 12.12 -2.36 -4.43
C ASN A 76 11.07 -3.45 -4.71
N VAL A 77 10.24 -3.27 -5.73
CA VAL A 77 9.19 -4.24 -6.09
C VAL A 77 9.79 -5.38 -6.91
N LYS A 78 9.44 -6.62 -6.55
CA LYS A 78 9.82 -7.81 -7.34
C LYS A 78 8.93 -7.90 -8.58
N GLU A 79 9.19 -7.04 -9.58
CA GLU A 79 8.32 -6.83 -10.75
C GLU A 79 8.02 -8.09 -11.55
N HIS A 80 8.96 -9.04 -11.61
CA HIS A 80 8.76 -10.36 -12.21
C HIS A 80 7.61 -11.19 -11.59
N ARG A 81 7.14 -10.82 -10.40
CA ARG A 81 6.00 -11.46 -9.71
C ARG A 81 4.68 -10.73 -9.91
N LEU A 82 4.69 -9.55 -10.52
CA LEU A 82 3.48 -8.78 -10.75
C LEU A 82 2.59 -9.51 -11.76
N ARG A 83 1.29 -9.42 -11.52
CA ARG A 83 0.23 -9.91 -12.41
C ARG A 83 -0.56 -8.72 -12.92
N GLU A 84 -1.31 -8.91 -13.99
CA GLU A 84 -2.22 -7.85 -14.46
C GLU A 84 -3.30 -7.55 -13.42
N PRO A 85 -3.69 -6.27 -13.25
CA PRO A 85 -3.23 -5.09 -14.00
C PRO A 85 -1.99 -4.41 -13.40
N ASP A 86 -1.44 -4.92 -12.29
CA ASP A 86 -0.34 -4.26 -11.60
C ASP A 86 0.95 -4.26 -12.42
N LYS A 87 1.20 -5.31 -13.21
CA LYS A 87 2.32 -5.31 -14.16
C LYS A 87 2.22 -4.13 -15.15
N THR A 88 1.08 -3.97 -15.82
CA THR A 88 0.82 -2.81 -16.70
C THR A 88 0.99 -1.47 -15.96
N LYS A 89 0.56 -1.36 -14.69
CA LYS A 89 0.75 -0.11 -13.91
C LYS A 89 2.22 0.21 -13.68
N TYR A 90 3.08 -0.78 -13.48
CA TYR A 90 4.53 -0.56 -13.32
C TYR A 90 5.19 -0.22 -14.66
N GLU A 91 4.74 -0.83 -15.76
CA GLU A 91 5.18 -0.43 -17.11
C GLU A 91 4.87 1.06 -17.36
N ILE A 92 3.64 1.50 -17.09
CA ILE A 92 3.26 2.92 -17.17
C ILE A 92 4.10 3.78 -16.23
N LEU A 93 4.34 3.33 -14.99
CA LEU A 93 5.15 4.06 -14.01
C LEU A 93 6.58 4.29 -14.50
N HIS A 94 7.25 3.28 -15.06
CA HIS A 94 8.60 3.41 -15.60
C HIS A 94 8.63 4.36 -16.77
N THR A 95 7.69 4.24 -17.71
CA THR A 95 7.61 5.15 -18.84
C THR A 95 7.41 6.59 -18.38
N LEU A 96 6.55 6.82 -17.39
CA LEU A 96 6.37 8.14 -16.79
C LEU A 96 7.65 8.64 -16.11
N ARG A 97 8.31 7.80 -15.30
CA ARG A 97 9.55 8.17 -14.60
C ARG A 97 10.63 8.63 -15.58
N ASP A 98 10.71 7.98 -16.73
CA ASP A 98 11.71 8.31 -17.74
C ASP A 98 11.29 9.52 -18.60
N ALA A 99 10.00 9.63 -18.96
CA ALA A 99 9.48 10.69 -19.83
C ALA A 99 9.34 12.04 -19.13
N VAL A 100 8.81 12.07 -17.90
CA VAL A 100 8.48 13.32 -17.18
C VAL A 100 9.67 14.28 -17.06
N PRO A 101 10.90 13.85 -16.70
CA PRO A 101 12.05 14.76 -16.63
C PRO A 101 12.47 15.39 -17.96
N ARG A 102 12.01 14.83 -19.09
CA ARG A 102 12.39 15.25 -20.46
C ARG A 102 11.31 16.08 -21.16
N CYS A 103 10.13 16.19 -20.57
CA CYS A 103 8.98 16.89 -21.13
C CYS A 103 8.72 18.17 -20.32
N ARG A 104 8.38 19.25 -21.02
CA ARG A 104 8.12 20.58 -20.43
C ARG A 104 6.64 20.86 -20.26
N ASP A 105 5.80 20.16 -21.02
CA ASP A 105 4.35 20.32 -21.04
C ASP A 105 3.61 19.00 -21.29
N TRP A 106 2.28 19.05 -21.20
CA TRP A 106 1.41 17.90 -21.43
C TRP A 106 1.44 17.37 -22.87
N PRO A 107 1.40 18.21 -23.92
CA PRO A 107 1.55 17.73 -25.30
C PRO A 107 2.82 16.91 -25.53
N GLU A 108 3.98 17.37 -25.05
CA GLU A 108 5.24 16.64 -25.14
C GLU A 108 5.16 15.29 -24.41
N LEU A 109 4.61 15.27 -23.19
CA LEU A 109 4.45 14.06 -22.39
C LEU A 109 3.48 13.05 -23.04
N THR A 110 2.32 13.52 -23.52
CA THR A 110 1.34 12.68 -24.23
C THR A 110 1.94 12.10 -25.51
N ALA A 111 2.69 12.89 -26.29
CA ALA A 111 3.39 12.39 -27.46
C ALA A 111 4.44 11.33 -27.09
N ALA A 112 5.19 11.54 -26.01
CA ALA A 112 6.17 10.57 -25.51
C ALA A 112 5.50 9.26 -25.08
N LEU A 113 4.42 9.32 -24.28
CA LEU A 113 3.67 8.17 -23.83
C LEU A 113 3.04 7.39 -25.00
N ARG A 114 2.51 8.11 -25.99
CA ARG A 114 1.91 7.49 -27.18
C ARG A 114 2.94 6.70 -28.01
N ARG A 115 4.19 7.15 -28.10
CA ARG A 115 5.27 6.40 -28.77
C ARG A 115 5.55 5.06 -28.08
N GLU A 116 5.32 4.99 -26.78
CA GLU A 116 5.45 3.77 -25.96
C GLU A 116 4.14 2.97 -25.91
N GLY A 117 3.15 3.29 -26.76
CA GLY A 117 1.88 2.58 -26.82
C GLY A 117 0.88 2.92 -25.72
N ILE A 118 1.16 3.95 -24.89
CA ILE A 118 0.29 4.36 -23.79
C ILE A 118 -0.64 5.48 -24.26
N ALA A 119 -1.93 5.20 -24.30
CA ALA A 119 -2.96 6.21 -24.58
C ALA A 119 -3.26 7.05 -23.34
N THR A 120 -3.47 8.35 -23.51
CA THR A 120 -3.81 9.29 -22.43
C THR A 120 -5.15 9.96 -22.67
N GLU A 121 -5.98 10.08 -21.64
CA GLU A 121 -7.25 10.83 -21.64
C GLU A 121 -7.24 11.83 -20.47
N PHE A 122 -7.59 13.09 -20.72
CA PHE A 122 -7.68 14.13 -19.70
C PHE A 122 -9.12 14.31 -19.24
N ARG A 123 -9.37 14.12 -17.94
CA ARG A 123 -10.69 14.31 -17.34
C ARG A 123 -10.72 15.55 -16.46
N MET A 124 -11.52 16.54 -16.84
CA MET A 124 -11.78 17.74 -16.04
C MET A 124 -13.15 17.67 -15.37
N ARG A 125 -13.37 18.48 -14.32
CA ARG A 125 -14.63 18.51 -13.53
C ARG A 125 -15.91 18.85 -14.33
N GLY A 126 -15.81 19.11 -15.63
CA GLY A 126 -16.94 19.37 -16.56
C GLY A 126 -16.96 18.52 -17.83
N GLY A 127 -16.10 17.50 -17.98
CA GLY A 127 -16.00 16.65 -19.19
C GLY A 127 -14.57 16.42 -19.67
N THR A 128 -14.42 15.80 -20.84
CA THR A 128 -13.14 15.57 -21.52
C THR A 128 -12.81 16.78 -22.39
N SER A 129 -11.59 17.33 -22.28
CA SER A 129 -11.09 18.39 -23.18
C SER A 129 -9.61 18.18 -23.44
N ALA A 130 -9.07 18.82 -24.49
CA ALA A 130 -7.66 18.72 -24.84
C ALA A 130 -6.77 19.28 -23.70
N PRO A 131 -5.60 18.66 -23.44
CA PRO A 131 -4.62 19.15 -22.47
C PRO A 131 -3.96 20.46 -22.88
#